data_AF-A0A0L9U2M4-F1
#
_entry.id   AF-A0A0L9U2M4-F1
#
_cell.length_a   1.000
_cell.length_b   1.000
_cell.length_c   1.000
_cell.angle_alpha   90.00
_cell.angle_beta   90.00
_cell.angle_gamma   90.00
#
_symmetry.space_group_name_H-M   'P 1'
#
loop_
_entity.id
_entity.type
_entity.pdbx_description
1 polymer ?
#
loop_
_entity_poly.entity_id
_entity_poly.type
_entity_poly.pdbx_seq_one_letter_code
_entity_poly.pdbx_strand_id
1 'polypeptide(L)'
;MKQRSATKVTFPLVWTNTCCSHPLYRESELIEENALGVRNAAQRKLLDELGIPAEDVPVDQFTSLGRILYKAPSDGKWGEHELDYLLFIVRDVNVNPNPDEVADIKYVNRDQLKELLRKADAGEEGLKLSPWFRLVVDNFLFKWWDHLEQGTLGEIIDMKTIHKLT
;
A
#
# COMPACT_ATOMS: atom_id res chain seq x y z
N MET A 1 -6.03 -6.32 0.99
CA MET A 1 -4.65 -6.76 1.32
C MET A 1 -4.20 -7.77 0.30
N LYS A 2 -2.89 -7.85 0.04
CA LYS A 2 -2.28 -8.90 -0.80
C LYS A 2 -1.18 -9.63 -0.05
N GLN A 3 -0.95 -10.89 -0.39
CA GLN A 3 0.28 -11.59 -0.06
C GLN A 3 1.22 -11.51 -1.26
N ARG A 4 2.45 -11.06 -1.03
CA ARG A 4 3.49 -11.01 -2.05
C ARG A 4 3.81 -12.43 -2.55
N SER A 5 4.04 -12.61 -3.85
CA SER A 5 4.45 -13.91 -4.40
C SER A 5 5.77 -14.41 -3.79
N ALA A 6 6.04 -15.70 -3.95
CA ALA A 6 7.30 -16.30 -3.52
C ALA A 6 8.51 -15.85 -4.36
N THR A 7 8.27 -15.32 -5.55
CA THR A 7 9.30 -14.88 -6.51
C THR A 7 9.75 -13.43 -6.29
N LYS A 8 9.09 -12.66 -5.41
CA LYS A 8 9.52 -11.30 -5.08
C LYS A 8 10.91 -11.29 -4.45
N VAL A 9 11.77 -10.41 -4.95
CA VAL A 9 13.14 -10.22 -4.43
C VAL A 9 13.13 -9.74 -2.98
N THR A 10 12.32 -8.71 -2.67
CA THR A 10 12.13 -8.22 -1.31
C THR A 10 10.85 -8.79 -0.70
N PHE A 11 10.93 -9.22 0.56
CA PHE A 11 9.78 -9.66 1.37
C PHE A 11 8.84 -10.69 0.66
N PRO A 12 9.34 -11.83 0.15
CA PRO A 12 8.47 -12.85 -0.45
C PRO A 12 7.51 -13.45 0.59
N LEU A 13 6.29 -13.80 0.16
CA LEU A 13 5.23 -14.40 0.98
C LEU A 13 4.75 -13.54 2.18
N VAL A 14 5.11 -12.26 2.21
CA VAL A 14 4.68 -11.31 3.24
C VAL A 14 3.35 -10.66 2.87
N TRP A 15 2.43 -10.58 3.83
CA TRP A 15 1.16 -9.87 3.70
C TRP A 15 1.34 -8.36 3.83
N THR A 16 0.63 -7.59 3.02
CA THR A 16 0.76 -6.14 2.96
C THR A 16 -0.55 -5.45 2.50
N ASN A 17 -0.54 -4.12 2.39
CA ASN A 17 -1.63 -3.33 1.81
C ASN A 17 -1.86 -3.67 0.32
N THR A 18 -2.86 -3.05 -0.29
CA THR A 18 -3.33 -3.39 -1.65
C THR A 18 -2.23 -3.40 -2.70
N CYS A 19 -1.42 -2.34 -2.81
CA CYS A 19 -0.34 -2.25 -3.79
C CYS A 19 0.78 -1.31 -3.30
N CYS A 20 2.04 -1.67 -3.55
CA CYS A 20 3.24 -0.90 -3.23
C CYS A 20 4.25 -1.10 -4.36
N SER A 21 4.75 0.00 -4.92
CA SER A 21 5.70 0.01 -6.02
C SER A 21 6.18 1.46 -6.24
N HIS A 22 7.08 1.65 -7.19
CA HIS A 22 7.68 2.94 -7.49
C HIS A 22 7.08 3.62 -8.72
N PRO A 23 6.97 4.96 -8.73
CA PRO A 23 6.92 5.70 -9.98
C PRO A 23 8.23 5.50 -10.75
N LEU A 24 8.12 5.35 -12.06
CA LEU A 24 9.24 5.21 -12.98
C LEU A 24 9.81 6.59 -13.34
N TYR A 25 11.08 6.61 -13.71
CA TYR A 25 11.72 7.79 -14.29
C TYR A 25 11.27 7.99 -15.74
N ARG A 26 10.02 8.41 -15.93
CA ARG A 26 9.39 8.73 -17.21
C ARG A 26 8.41 9.89 -17.06
N GLU A 27 8.20 10.66 -18.12
CA GLU A 27 7.42 11.91 -18.08
C GLU A 27 6.06 11.77 -17.40
N SER A 28 5.31 10.69 -17.68
CA SER A 28 3.99 10.47 -17.09
C SER A 28 4.00 10.16 -15.60
N GLU A 29 5.13 9.76 -15.03
CA GLU A 29 5.27 9.39 -13.60
C GLU A 29 6.18 10.35 -12.81
N LEU A 30 6.73 11.37 -13.48
CA LEU A 30 7.54 12.44 -12.88
C LEU A 30 6.76 13.74 -12.62
N ILE A 31 5.44 13.74 -12.83
CA ILE A 31 4.59 14.92 -12.61
C ILE A 31 4.36 15.11 -11.10
N GLU A 32 4.97 16.13 -10.52
CA GLU A 32 4.86 16.42 -9.08
C GLU A 32 3.53 17.05 -8.68
N GLU A 33 2.92 17.82 -9.59
CA GLU A 33 1.67 18.54 -9.33
C GLU A 33 0.57 17.57 -8.88
N ASN A 34 0.01 17.84 -7.71
CA ASN A 34 -1.03 17.01 -7.07
C ASN A 34 -0.66 15.51 -7.03
N ALA A 35 0.64 15.21 -6.88
CA ALA A 35 1.21 13.87 -6.90
C ALA A 35 0.75 13.01 -8.10
N LEU A 36 0.48 13.64 -9.26
CA LEU A 36 -0.10 12.97 -10.41
C LEU A 36 0.77 11.82 -10.92
N GLY A 37 2.09 11.99 -10.93
CA GLY A 37 3.03 10.96 -11.37
C GLY A 37 2.94 9.68 -10.53
N VAL A 38 2.83 9.83 -9.20
CA VAL A 38 2.65 8.70 -8.28
C VAL A 38 1.28 8.04 -8.48
N ARG A 39 0.21 8.83 -8.67
CA ARG A 39 -1.13 8.29 -8.94
C ARG A 39 -1.19 7.51 -10.27
N ASN A 40 -0.50 7.99 -11.31
CA ASN A 40 -0.32 7.25 -12.56
C ASN A 40 0.42 5.93 -12.35
N ALA A 41 1.49 5.94 -11.56
CA ALA A 41 2.22 4.72 -11.21
C ALA A 41 1.35 3.72 -10.46
N ALA A 42 0.52 4.20 -9.52
CA ALA A 42 -0.41 3.37 -8.75
C ALA A 42 -1.44 2.69 -9.66
N GLN A 43 -2.08 3.42 -10.57
CA GLN A 43 -3.03 2.84 -11.53
C GLN A 43 -2.36 1.76 -12.38
N ARG A 44 -1.18 2.04 -12.95
CA ARG A 44 -0.42 1.05 -13.72
C ARG A 44 -0.11 -0.21 -12.90
N LYS A 45 0.35 -0.04 -11.66
CA LYS A 45 0.77 -1.16 -10.82
C LYS A 45 -0.40 -1.98 -10.29
N LEU A 46 -1.56 -1.37 -10.09
CA LEU A 46 -2.80 -2.10 -9.80
C LEU A 46 -3.21 -3.01 -10.97
N LEU A 47 -3.01 -2.58 -12.22
CA LEU A 47 -3.18 -3.44 -13.39
C LEU A 47 -2.11 -4.55 -13.42
N ASP A 48 -0.82 -4.19 -13.30
CA ASP A 48 0.29 -5.15 -13.43
C ASP A 48 0.23 -6.29 -12.38
N GLU A 49 -0.20 -5.98 -11.15
CA GLU A 49 -0.16 -6.92 -10.03
C GLU A 49 -1.52 -7.55 -9.71
N LEU A 50 -2.59 -6.76 -9.74
CA LEU A 50 -3.92 -7.20 -9.33
C LEU A 50 -4.88 -7.36 -10.51
N GLY A 51 -4.45 -7.06 -11.74
CA GLY A 51 -5.29 -7.12 -12.93
C GLY A 51 -6.45 -6.13 -12.92
N ILE A 52 -6.39 -5.08 -12.08
CA ILE A 52 -7.45 -4.10 -11.95
C ILE A 52 -7.37 -3.14 -13.14
N PRO A 53 -8.41 -3.05 -13.98
CA PRO A 53 -8.38 -2.21 -15.16
C PRO A 53 -8.53 -0.72 -14.81
N ALA A 54 -8.03 0.17 -15.68
CA ALA A 54 -7.91 1.59 -15.39
C ALA A 54 -9.26 2.28 -15.14
N GLU A 55 -10.32 1.82 -15.80
CA GLU A 55 -11.70 2.29 -15.62
C GLU A 55 -12.26 2.05 -14.21
N ASP A 56 -11.79 1.01 -13.52
CA ASP A 56 -12.21 0.69 -12.15
C ASP A 56 -11.54 1.64 -11.14
N VAL A 57 -10.36 2.18 -11.48
CA VAL A 57 -9.55 3.05 -10.63
C VAL A 57 -9.04 4.31 -11.36
N PRO A 58 -9.92 5.26 -11.72
CA PRO A 58 -9.52 6.50 -12.38
C PRO A 58 -8.50 7.29 -11.55
N VAL A 59 -7.44 7.81 -12.20
CA VAL A 59 -6.30 8.47 -11.56
C VAL A 59 -6.72 9.66 -10.69
N ASP A 60 -7.73 10.40 -11.10
CA ASP A 60 -8.30 11.56 -10.42
C ASP A 60 -9.06 11.22 -9.13
N GLN A 61 -9.44 9.95 -8.95
CA GLN A 61 -10.15 9.48 -7.75
C GLN A 61 -9.23 8.97 -6.64
N PHE A 62 -7.92 8.88 -6.88
CA PHE A 62 -6.97 8.61 -5.82
C PHE A 62 -6.80 9.83 -4.91
N THR A 63 -6.91 9.60 -3.61
CA THR A 63 -6.59 10.59 -2.58
C THR A 63 -5.17 10.36 -2.07
N SER A 64 -4.29 11.36 -2.20
CA SER A 64 -2.97 11.34 -1.57
C SER A 64 -3.07 11.85 -0.13
N LEU A 65 -2.95 10.96 0.85
CA LEU A 65 -3.16 11.28 2.26
C LEU A 65 -1.92 11.82 2.97
N GLY A 66 -0.74 11.33 2.61
CA GLY A 66 0.50 11.76 3.25
C GLY A 66 1.72 11.03 2.74
N ARG A 67 2.86 11.29 3.39
CA ARG A 67 4.15 10.71 3.01
C ARG A 67 4.94 10.25 4.23
N ILE A 68 5.55 9.08 4.12
CA ILE A 68 6.43 8.52 5.14
C ILE A 68 7.84 8.35 4.55
N LEU A 69 8.87 8.59 5.36
CA LEU A 69 10.25 8.24 5.04
C LEU A 69 10.65 7.09 5.94
N TYR A 70 10.95 5.92 5.38
CA TYR A 70 11.28 4.72 6.15
C TYR A 70 12.44 3.93 5.53
N LYS A 71 13.03 3.04 6.32
CA LYS A 71 14.05 2.08 5.88
C LYS A 71 13.76 0.72 6.49
N ALA A 72 13.81 -0.33 5.68
CA ALA A 72 13.52 -1.69 6.13
C ALA A 72 14.43 -2.73 5.45
N PRO A 73 15.25 -3.50 6.19
CA PRO A 73 15.99 -4.61 5.62
C PRO A 73 15.04 -5.78 5.28
N SER A 74 15.31 -6.46 4.16
CA SER A 74 14.62 -7.70 3.77
C SER A 74 15.42 -8.93 4.20
N ASP A 75 16.65 -9.11 3.67
CA ASP A 75 17.44 -10.34 3.87
C ASP A 75 18.97 -10.13 3.96
N GLY A 76 19.44 -9.12 4.68
CA GLY A 76 20.88 -8.85 4.83
C GLY A 76 21.61 -8.43 3.53
N LYS A 77 21.01 -8.62 2.36
CA LYS A 77 21.47 -8.11 1.05
C LYS A 77 20.48 -7.10 0.47
N TRP A 78 19.19 -7.41 0.55
CA TRP A 78 18.11 -6.58 0.03
C TRP A 78 17.38 -5.82 1.14
N GLY A 79 16.73 -4.71 0.77
CA GLY A 79 15.93 -3.88 1.65
C GLY A 79 15.34 -2.69 0.90
N GLU A 80 14.53 -1.91 1.61
CA GLU A 80 13.85 -0.71 1.12
C GLU A 80 14.38 0.53 1.87
N HIS A 81 14.42 1.66 1.18
CA HIS A 81 14.66 2.99 1.75
C HIS A 81 13.92 4.02 0.91
N GLU A 82 12.73 4.43 1.37
CA GLU A 82 11.75 5.08 0.51
C GLU A 82 11.14 6.31 1.17
N LEU A 83 10.95 7.37 0.38
CA LEU A 83 9.91 8.37 0.62
C LEU A 83 8.64 7.87 -0.04
N ASP A 84 7.79 7.21 0.76
CA ASP A 84 6.58 6.54 0.28
C ASP A 84 5.38 7.48 0.31
N TYR A 85 4.54 7.42 -0.73
CA TYR A 85 3.34 8.21 -0.90
C TYR A 85 2.12 7.35 -0.58
N LEU A 86 1.36 7.76 0.44
CA LEU A 86 0.22 7.00 0.93
C LEU A 86 -1.04 7.40 0.17
N LEU A 87 -1.46 6.51 -0.74
CA LEU A 87 -2.61 6.71 -1.62
C LEU A 87 -3.82 5.89 -1.17
N PHE A 88 -5.00 6.48 -1.23
CA PHE A 88 -6.29 5.85 -0.92
C PHE A 88 -7.23 5.91 -2.12
N ILE A 89 -8.00 4.84 -2.30
CA ILE A 89 -9.13 4.78 -3.23
C ILE A 89 -10.18 3.82 -2.67
N VAL A 90 -11.45 4.14 -2.83
CA VAL A 90 -12.59 3.32 -2.38
C VAL A 90 -13.50 3.08 -3.56
N ARG A 91 -13.47 1.86 -4.09
CA ARG A 91 -14.15 1.44 -5.31
C ARG A 91 -14.44 -0.06 -5.21
N ASP A 92 -15.54 -0.48 -5.83
CA ASP A 92 -15.69 -1.86 -6.25
C ASP A 92 -14.88 -2.05 -7.53
N VAL A 93 -14.04 -3.08 -7.57
CA VAL A 93 -13.05 -3.30 -8.63
C VAL A 93 -13.03 -4.76 -9.02
N ASN A 94 -12.77 -5.04 -10.29
CA ASN A 94 -12.53 -6.39 -10.78
C ASN A 94 -11.07 -6.76 -10.53
N VAL A 95 -10.83 -7.88 -9.84
CA VAL A 95 -9.49 -8.31 -9.46
C VAL A 95 -9.16 -9.62 -10.15
N ASN A 96 -8.03 -9.64 -10.88
CA ASN A 96 -7.46 -10.81 -11.53
C ASN A 96 -5.94 -10.84 -11.28
N PRO A 97 -5.49 -11.31 -10.09
CA PRO A 97 -4.10 -11.16 -9.67
C PRO A 97 -3.11 -11.87 -10.58
N ASN A 98 -1.98 -11.24 -10.82
CA ASN A 98 -0.85 -11.87 -11.48
C ASN A 98 -0.12 -12.79 -10.47
N PRO A 99 -0.08 -14.13 -10.69
CA PRO A 99 0.53 -15.07 -9.74
C PRO A 99 2.04 -14.88 -9.56
N ASP A 100 2.72 -14.24 -10.51
CA ASP A 100 4.14 -13.91 -10.38
C ASP A 100 4.37 -12.75 -9.39
N GLU A 101 3.35 -11.97 -9.08
CA GLU A 101 3.42 -10.80 -8.21
C GLU A 101 2.69 -11.01 -6.87
N VAL A 102 1.58 -11.74 -6.91
CA VAL A 102 0.63 -11.90 -5.80
C VAL A 102 0.34 -13.38 -5.56
N ALA A 103 0.64 -13.87 -4.36
CA ALA A 103 0.33 -15.24 -3.94
C ALA A 103 -1.13 -15.40 -3.52
N ASP A 104 -1.70 -14.38 -2.87
CA ASP A 104 -3.06 -14.43 -2.34
C ASP A 104 -3.62 -13.01 -2.12
N ILE A 105 -4.95 -12.88 -2.03
CA ILE A 105 -5.65 -11.63 -1.77
C ILE A 105 -6.68 -11.79 -0.65
N LYS A 106 -6.88 -10.73 0.13
CA LYS A 106 -7.88 -10.71 1.19
C LYS A 106 -8.49 -9.33 1.38
N TYR A 107 -9.81 -9.27 1.32
CA TYR A 107 -10.58 -8.16 1.89
C TYR A 107 -10.78 -8.43 3.38
N VAL A 108 -10.53 -7.41 4.20
CA VAL A 108 -10.62 -7.53 5.65
C VAL A 108 -11.41 -6.37 6.21
N ASN A 109 -12.27 -6.65 7.18
CA ASN A 109 -12.81 -5.62 8.06
C ASN A 109 -11.82 -5.30 9.19
N ARG A 110 -12.16 -4.33 10.06
CA ARG A 110 -11.30 -3.88 11.17
C ARG A 110 -10.94 -5.01 12.13
N ASP A 111 -11.90 -5.86 12.49
CA ASP A 111 -11.67 -6.93 13.46
C ASP A 111 -10.80 -8.05 12.86
N GLN A 112 -11.03 -8.38 11.59
CA GLN A 112 -10.17 -9.30 10.85
C GLN A 112 -8.75 -8.75 10.70
N LEU A 113 -8.57 -7.45 10.48
CA LEU A 113 -7.24 -6.83 10.46
C LEU A 113 -6.57 -6.89 11.83
N LYS A 114 -7.29 -6.57 12.91
CA LYS A 114 -6.77 -6.70 14.29
C LYS A 114 -6.32 -8.12 14.60
N GLU A 115 -7.10 -9.12 14.17
CA GLU A 115 -6.72 -10.52 14.36
C GLU A 115 -5.48 -10.89 13.53
N LEU A 116 -5.36 -10.42 12.29
CA LEU A 116 -4.16 -10.64 11.47
C LEU A 116 -2.91 -10.01 12.12
N LEU A 117 -3.03 -8.82 12.71
CA LEU A 117 -1.95 -8.17 13.45
C LEU A 117 -1.57 -9.01 14.68
N ARG A 118 -2.55 -9.45 15.47
CA ARG A 118 -2.33 -10.31 16.64
C ARG A 118 -1.60 -11.61 16.26
N LYS A 119 -2.03 -12.28 15.18
CA LYS A 119 -1.39 -13.49 14.68
C LYS A 119 0.04 -13.25 14.21
N ALA A 120 0.29 -12.14 13.49
CA ALA A 120 1.63 -11.76 13.06
C ALA A 120 2.57 -11.57 14.25
N ASP A 121 2.10 -10.84 15.28
CA ASP A 121 2.87 -10.51 16.47
C ASP A 121 3.15 -11.76 17.33
N ALA A 122 2.22 -12.71 17.35
CA ALA A 122 2.38 -14.00 18.02
C ALA A 122 3.20 -15.02 17.20
N GLY A 123 3.56 -14.73 15.95
CA GLY A 123 4.25 -15.66 15.05
C GLY A 123 3.39 -16.86 14.64
N GLU A 124 2.07 -16.73 14.70
CA GLU A 124 1.12 -17.80 14.36
C GLU A 124 1.09 -18.06 12.85
N GLU A 125 0.99 -19.34 12.47
CA GLU A 125 0.82 -19.78 11.08
C GLU A 125 1.92 -19.29 10.11
N GLY A 126 3.06 -18.83 10.63
CA GLY A 126 4.13 -18.23 9.82
C GLY A 126 3.73 -16.91 9.16
N LEU A 127 2.64 -16.27 9.63
CA LEU A 127 2.13 -15.02 9.08
C LEU A 127 3.12 -13.89 9.32
N LYS A 128 3.46 -13.18 8.25
CA LYS A 128 4.35 -12.01 8.29
C LYS A 128 3.67 -10.82 7.64
N LEU A 129 3.86 -9.64 8.23
CA LEU A 129 3.41 -8.37 7.69
C LEU A 129 4.62 -7.54 7.23
N SER A 130 4.43 -6.77 6.17
CA SER A 130 5.51 -5.92 5.69
C SER A 130 5.81 -4.78 6.68
N PRO A 131 7.08 -4.37 6.82
CA PRO A 131 7.43 -3.31 7.77
C PRO A 131 6.67 -2.00 7.51
N TRP A 132 6.56 -1.56 6.25
CA TRP A 132 5.82 -0.35 5.90
C TRP A 132 4.33 -0.46 6.19
N PHE A 133 3.72 -1.64 6.01
CA PHE A 133 2.32 -1.83 6.34
C PHE A 133 2.10 -1.70 7.83
N ARG A 134 3.02 -2.23 8.65
CA ARG A 134 2.98 -2.07 10.10
C ARG A 134 3.12 -0.61 10.52
N LEU A 135 4.07 0.12 9.91
CA LEU A 135 4.22 1.56 10.13
C LEU A 135 2.92 2.33 9.84
N VAL A 136 2.25 2.03 8.73
CA VAL A 136 0.98 2.68 8.38
C VAL A 136 -0.14 2.30 9.34
N VAL A 137 -0.24 1.02 9.72
CA VAL A 137 -1.23 0.53 10.67
C VAL A 137 -1.11 1.22 12.03
N ASP A 138 0.10 1.23 12.60
CA ASP A 138 0.35 1.67 13.97
C ASP A 138 0.23 3.19 14.12
N ASN A 139 0.50 3.95 13.04
CA ASN A 139 0.52 5.42 13.10
C ASN A 139 -0.74 6.07 12.54
N PHE A 140 -1.42 5.44 11.57
CA PHE A 140 -2.39 6.15 10.75
C PHE A 140 -3.68 5.38 10.45
N LEU A 141 -3.59 4.10 10.06
CA LEU A 141 -4.66 3.42 9.32
C LEU A 141 -6.00 3.42 10.05
N PHE A 142 -6.04 3.11 11.35
CA PHE A 142 -7.30 3.03 12.08
C PHE A 142 -7.98 4.41 12.20
N LYS A 143 -7.20 5.47 12.43
CA LYS A 143 -7.70 6.84 12.42
C LYS A 143 -8.21 7.21 11.03
N TRP A 144 -7.46 6.89 9.98
CA TRP A 144 -7.88 7.15 8.60
C TRP A 144 -9.17 6.41 8.23
N TRP A 145 -9.33 5.18 8.72
CA TRP A 145 -10.55 4.40 8.56
C TRP A 145 -11.75 5.09 9.23
N ASP A 146 -11.57 5.68 10.43
CA ASP A 146 -12.63 6.44 11.10
C ASP A 146 -13.08 7.65 10.25
N HIS A 147 -12.11 8.41 9.73
CA HIS A 147 -12.39 9.54 8.84
C HIS A 147 -13.02 9.12 7.52
N LEU A 148 -12.66 7.95 6.99
CA LEU A 148 -13.31 7.40 5.80
C LEU A 148 -14.79 7.11 6.06
N GLU A 149 -15.13 6.44 7.16
CA GLU A 149 -16.52 6.12 7.52
C GLU A 149 -17.35 7.37 7.84
N GLN A 150 -16.71 8.43 8.34
CA GLN A 150 -17.33 9.72 8.61
C GLN A 150 -17.45 10.62 7.37
N GLY A 151 -16.82 10.26 6.24
CA GLY A 151 -16.75 11.10 5.05
C GLY A 151 -15.85 12.33 5.20
N THR A 152 -14.93 12.33 6.16
CA THR A 152 -14.04 13.46 6.52
C THR A 152 -12.58 13.19 6.13
N LEU A 153 -12.33 12.27 5.19
CA LEU A 153 -10.98 11.91 4.74
C LEU A 153 -10.15 13.12 4.28
N GLY A 154 -10.78 14.13 3.69
CA GLY A 154 -10.12 15.37 3.26
C GLY A 154 -9.50 16.19 4.39
N GLU A 155 -10.01 16.06 5.62
CA GLU A 155 -9.54 16.84 6.79
C GLU A 155 -8.18 16.37 7.31
N ILE A 156 -7.78 15.15 6.96
CA ILE A 156 -6.54 14.52 7.43
C ILE A 156 -5.46 14.39 6.35
N ILE A 157 -5.68 15.00 5.19
CA ILE A 157 -4.66 15.08 4.14
C ILE A 157 -3.51 15.96 4.64
N ASP A 158 -2.31 15.38 4.73
CA ASP A 158 -1.07 16.10 5.02
C ASP A 158 0.03 15.73 4.02
N MET A 159 0.01 16.44 2.89
CA MET A 159 1.06 16.34 1.87
C MET A 159 2.24 17.27 2.12
N LYS A 160 2.28 18.01 3.24
CA LYS A 160 3.38 18.91 3.60
C LYS A 160 4.39 18.23 4.50
N THR A 161 3.92 17.47 5.48
CA THR A 161 4.78 16.72 6.38
C THR A 161 5.40 15.52 5.67
N ILE A 162 6.61 15.15 6.10
CA ILE A 162 7.23 13.86 5.80
C ILE A 162 7.43 13.18 7.15
N HIS A 163 6.65 12.15 7.43
CA HIS A 163 6.74 11.41 8.69
C HIS A 163 7.93 10.46 8.61
N LYS A 164 8.99 10.76 9.38
CA LYS A 164 10.16 9.89 9.45
C LYS A 164 9.86 8.77 10.43
N LEU A 165 9.71 7.55 9.91
CA LEU A 165 9.35 6.37 10.68
C LEU A 165 10.51 5.37 10.59
N THR A 166 10.89 4.81 11.73
CA THR A 166 12.04 3.91 11.89
C THR A 166 11.62 2.60 12.52
#